data_AF-A0A0D9X146-F1
#
_entry.id   AF-A0A0D9X146-F1
#
_cell.length_a   1.000
_cell.length_b   1.000
_cell.length_c   1.000
_cell.angle_alpha   90.00
_cell.angle_beta   90.00
_cell.angle_gamma   90.00
#
_symmetry.space_group_name_H-M   'P 1'
#
loop_
_entity.id
_entity.type
_entity.pdbx_description
1 polymer ?
#
loop_
_entity_poly.entity_id
_entity_poly.type
_entity_poly.pdbx_seq_one_letter_code
_entity_poly.pdbx_strand_id
1 'polypeptide(L)'
;MSSSSNGNGHYPANGSKAPQKRQNNQEDQLNIRSVEANIMGEHIHSLELKLTELEKFPERVRVINDELTRSDSQCWLLMEEIRCQEEKLKKDALQIEKLENVNLDLQCEIESLKLDLTTLEQRLFDADSFGQHMSADKAIAENKLREHELQLQEAQKTIDQLVLENKELKHLFPRGAANKSALTSDEQLEKTIEKIDGQDYERDGAILEKMAKRSEESELLIEQLKEELREQKLKAKEDAEDLTQEMAELRYQITGMLEEEYKRRSCIEQAAIQQIQELEAQVSKEQRKLSSALRRLRESHELAHKQSMEIKRLKDSLGRFNSALNLRTVCRSCSCGFCAMLIELSNCSVEEPVGDISSNEEPMTPQSQALLEWRPDETSDGEAG
;
A
#
# COMPACT_ATOMS: atom_id res chain seq x y z
N MET A 1 94.02 -121.24 -14.55
CA MET A 1 92.62 -121.74 -14.61
C MET A 1 91.74 -120.52 -14.44
N SER A 2 91.34 -119.88 -15.55
CA SER A 2 90.02 -120.03 -16.19
C SER A 2 88.96 -119.20 -15.46
N SER A 3 88.08 -118.38 -16.03
CA SER A 3 87.81 -117.84 -17.37
C SER A 3 86.65 -116.84 -17.22
N SER A 4 86.59 -115.79 -18.06
CA SER A 4 85.40 -115.17 -18.67
C SER A 4 84.22 -114.65 -17.78
N SER A 5 83.48 -113.60 -18.13
CA SER A 5 82.99 -113.23 -19.45
C SER A 5 82.52 -111.76 -19.51
N ASN A 6 82.80 -111.13 -20.66
CA ASN A 6 82.10 -109.97 -21.19
C ASN A 6 80.61 -110.25 -21.42
N GLY A 7 79.80 -109.19 -21.35
CA GLY A 7 78.40 -109.17 -21.78
C GLY A 7 77.87 -107.74 -21.85
N ASN A 8 78.19 -107.04 -22.94
CA ASN A 8 77.67 -105.71 -23.26
C ASN A 8 76.28 -105.86 -23.88
N GLY A 9 75.27 -105.16 -23.34
CA GLY A 9 73.87 -105.23 -23.78
C GLY A 9 73.16 -103.90 -23.59
N HIS A 10 73.09 -103.14 -24.68
CA HIS A 10 72.49 -101.82 -24.84
C HIS A 10 70.96 -101.90 -24.68
N TYR A 11 70.39 -101.14 -23.75
CA TYR A 11 68.94 -100.88 -23.63
C TYR A 11 68.69 -99.37 -23.57
N PRO A 12 67.57 -98.88 -24.13
CA PRO A 12 67.42 -97.48 -24.54
C PRO A 12 67.25 -96.54 -23.35
N ALA A 13 67.90 -95.39 -23.41
CA ALA A 13 67.79 -94.29 -22.46
C ALA A 13 66.39 -93.65 -22.49
N ASN A 14 65.39 -94.33 -21.95
CA ASN A 14 64.08 -93.74 -21.62
C ASN A 14 64.10 -93.03 -20.25
N GLY A 15 65.27 -92.87 -19.62
CA GLY A 15 65.45 -92.26 -18.30
C GLY A 15 65.42 -90.72 -18.27
N SER A 16 65.60 -90.02 -19.40
CA SER A 16 65.78 -88.55 -19.40
C SER A 16 64.49 -87.74 -19.37
N LYS A 17 63.33 -88.33 -19.71
CA LYS A 17 62.02 -87.61 -19.70
C LYS A 17 61.38 -87.53 -18.31
N ALA A 18 61.66 -88.49 -17.43
CA ALA A 18 61.11 -88.51 -16.07
C ALA A 18 61.64 -87.40 -15.14
N PRO A 19 62.95 -87.08 -15.09
CA PRO A 19 63.45 -85.97 -14.28
C PRO A 19 63.03 -84.61 -14.86
N GLN A 20 63.06 -84.44 -16.19
CA GLN A 20 62.60 -83.21 -16.86
C GLN A 20 61.11 -82.92 -16.59
N LYS A 21 60.25 -83.95 -16.66
CA LYS A 21 58.81 -83.81 -16.39
C LYS A 21 58.53 -83.49 -14.91
N ARG A 22 59.33 -84.01 -13.98
CA ARG A 22 59.23 -83.66 -12.54
C ARG A 22 59.67 -82.23 -12.29
N GLN A 23 60.74 -81.79 -12.94
CA GLN A 23 61.25 -80.43 -12.83
C GLN A 23 60.27 -79.40 -13.40
N ASN A 24 59.73 -79.65 -14.60
CA ASN A 24 58.70 -78.79 -15.20
C ASN A 24 57.42 -78.73 -14.32
N ASN A 25 56.97 -79.86 -13.75
CA ASN A 25 55.82 -79.86 -12.84
C ASN A 25 56.08 -79.09 -11.53
N GLN A 26 57.32 -79.09 -11.05
CA GLN A 26 57.71 -78.32 -9.88
C GLN A 26 57.77 -76.82 -10.19
N GLU A 27 58.23 -76.45 -11.37
CA GLU A 27 58.27 -75.06 -11.86
C GLU A 27 56.86 -74.52 -12.13
N ASP A 28 55.96 -75.32 -12.71
CA ASP A 28 54.55 -74.99 -12.88
C ASP A 28 53.85 -74.77 -11.52
N GLN A 29 54.14 -75.60 -10.52
CA GLN A 29 53.61 -75.41 -9.16
C GLN A 29 54.12 -74.11 -8.50
N LEU A 30 55.38 -73.74 -8.74
CA LEU A 30 55.93 -72.48 -8.23
C LEU A 30 55.30 -71.28 -8.93
N ASN A 31 55.09 -71.35 -10.24
CA ASN A 31 54.40 -70.30 -11.00
C ASN A 31 52.95 -70.11 -10.55
N ILE A 32 52.19 -71.20 -10.34
CA ILE A 32 50.83 -71.12 -9.80
C ILE A 32 50.82 -70.43 -8.43
N ARG A 33 51.70 -70.85 -7.52
CA ARG A 33 51.82 -70.22 -6.19
C ARG A 33 52.25 -68.76 -6.27
N SER A 34 53.09 -68.39 -7.23
CA SER A 34 53.48 -66.99 -7.45
C SER A 34 52.31 -66.14 -7.93
N VAL A 35 51.47 -66.66 -8.83
CA VAL A 35 50.27 -65.97 -9.30
C VAL A 35 49.26 -65.83 -8.17
N GLU A 36 49.03 -66.88 -7.40
CA GLU A 36 48.16 -66.84 -6.21
C GLU A 36 48.66 -65.82 -5.18
N ALA A 37 49.97 -65.77 -4.93
CA ALA A 37 50.57 -64.78 -4.03
C ALA A 37 50.38 -63.34 -4.53
N ASN A 38 50.48 -63.10 -5.84
CA ASN A 38 50.23 -61.78 -6.42
C ASN A 38 48.76 -61.37 -6.28
N ILE A 39 47.82 -62.28 -6.59
CA ILE A 39 46.37 -62.03 -6.44
C ILE A 39 46.03 -61.72 -4.98
N MET A 40 46.61 -62.46 -4.03
CA MET A 40 46.43 -62.18 -2.60
C MET A 40 47.03 -60.82 -2.22
N GLY A 41 48.21 -60.48 -2.72
CA GLY A 41 48.84 -59.17 -2.49
C GLY A 41 47.97 -58.01 -2.97
N GLU A 42 47.36 -58.12 -4.15
CA GLU A 42 46.42 -57.11 -4.67
C GLU A 42 45.15 -56.99 -3.82
N HIS A 43 44.59 -58.11 -3.35
CA HIS A 43 43.45 -58.10 -2.44
C HIS A 43 43.80 -57.45 -1.10
N ILE A 44 44.96 -57.76 -0.53
CA ILE A 44 45.45 -57.15 0.71
C ILE A 44 45.60 -55.64 0.51
N HIS A 45 46.22 -55.20 -0.57
CA HIS A 45 46.38 -53.77 -0.86
C HIS A 45 45.03 -53.05 -1.04
N SER A 46 44.07 -53.69 -1.72
CA SER A 46 42.70 -53.17 -1.84
C SER A 46 42.02 -53.01 -0.48
N LEU A 47 42.22 -53.97 0.43
CA LEU A 47 41.68 -53.93 1.78
C LEU A 47 42.36 -52.86 2.64
N GLU A 48 43.68 -52.71 2.55
CA GLU A 48 44.42 -51.64 3.22
C GLU A 48 43.90 -50.26 2.79
N LEU A 49 43.71 -50.04 1.49
CA LEU A 49 43.16 -48.78 0.98
C LEU A 49 41.75 -48.50 1.54
N LYS A 50 40.87 -49.52 1.57
CA LYS A 50 39.53 -49.37 2.16
C LYS A 50 39.57 -49.09 3.66
N LEU A 51 40.49 -49.72 4.39
CA LEU A 51 40.68 -49.46 5.83
C LEU A 51 41.12 -48.02 6.09
N THR A 52 42.08 -47.50 5.32
CA THR A 52 42.51 -46.08 5.46
C THR A 52 41.38 -45.09 5.17
N GLU A 53 40.43 -45.44 4.31
CA GLU A 53 39.27 -44.59 4.02
C GLU A 53 38.17 -44.70 5.09
N LEU A 54 38.03 -45.88 5.70
CA LEU A 54 37.16 -46.11 6.86
C LEU A 54 37.69 -45.40 8.11
N GLU A 55 39.01 -45.30 8.30
CA GLU A 55 39.63 -44.57 9.41
C GLU A 55 39.29 -43.06 9.40
N LYS A 56 38.98 -42.48 8.22
CA LYS A 56 38.52 -41.09 8.11
C LYS A 56 37.03 -40.90 8.39
N PHE A 57 36.25 -41.97 8.46
CA PHE A 57 34.81 -41.90 8.64
C PHE A 57 34.39 -41.26 9.98
N PRO A 58 35.01 -41.60 11.14
CA PRO A 58 34.68 -40.95 12.41
C PRO A 58 34.88 -39.44 12.39
N GLU A 59 35.93 -38.97 11.70
CA GLU A 59 36.20 -37.54 11.55
C GLU A 59 35.12 -36.85 10.72
N ARG A 60 34.69 -37.45 9.59
CA ARG A 60 33.56 -36.94 8.80
C ARG A 60 32.26 -36.89 9.61
N VAL A 61 31.98 -37.94 10.39
CA VAL A 61 30.80 -38.00 11.25
C VAL A 61 30.85 -36.90 12.32
N ARG A 62 32.02 -36.67 12.92
CA ARG A 62 32.22 -35.60 13.90
C ARG A 62 31.94 -34.23 13.29
N VAL A 63 32.53 -33.93 12.13
CA VAL A 63 32.29 -32.66 11.42
C VAL A 63 30.80 -32.47 11.18
N ILE A 64 30.12 -33.45 10.57
CA ILE A 64 28.66 -33.37 10.30
C ILE A 64 27.87 -33.12 11.60
N ASN A 65 28.23 -33.77 12.70
CA ASN A 65 27.56 -33.58 13.98
C ASN A 65 27.78 -32.17 14.55
N ASP A 66 28.98 -31.61 14.42
CA ASP A 66 29.29 -30.23 14.82
C ASP A 66 28.55 -29.22 13.92
N GLU A 67 28.40 -29.51 12.63
CA GLU A 67 27.60 -28.69 11.73
C GLU A 67 26.10 -28.72 12.06
N LEU A 68 25.58 -29.90 12.40
CA LEU A 68 24.19 -30.10 12.81
C LEU A 68 23.89 -29.33 14.09
N THR A 69 24.70 -29.51 15.14
CA THR A 69 24.52 -28.81 16.42
C THR A 69 24.60 -27.28 16.28
N ARG A 70 25.49 -26.78 15.42
CA ARG A 70 25.57 -25.36 15.08
C ARG A 70 24.31 -24.89 14.33
N SER A 71 23.83 -25.68 13.37
CA SER A 71 22.59 -25.39 12.62
C SER A 71 21.38 -25.36 13.54
N ASP A 72 21.25 -26.32 14.46
CA ASP A 72 20.17 -26.39 15.43
C ASP A 72 20.15 -25.15 16.34
N SER A 73 21.33 -24.71 16.78
CA SER A 73 21.47 -23.49 17.58
C SER A 73 21.03 -22.23 16.81
N GLN A 74 21.38 -22.14 15.52
CA GLN A 74 20.95 -21.04 14.66
C GLN A 74 19.43 -21.05 14.41
N CYS A 75 18.86 -22.23 14.19
CA CYS A 75 17.43 -22.41 14.02
C CYS A 75 16.66 -21.96 15.26
N TRP A 76 17.15 -22.32 16.45
CA TRP A 76 16.55 -21.88 17.71
C TRP A 76 16.58 -20.35 17.88
N LEU A 77 17.70 -19.69 17.56
CA LEU A 77 17.81 -18.23 17.64
C LEU A 77 16.83 -17.53 16.68
N LEU A 78 16.71 -18.03 15.45
CA LEU A 78 15.76 -17.48 14.47
C LEU A 78 14.31 -17.67 14.91
N MET A 79 13.98 -18.83 15.47
CA MET A 79 12.64 -19.10 16.01
C MET A 79 12.29 -18.14 17.16
N GLU A 80 13.25 -17.86 18.04
CA GLU A 80 13.07 -16.89 19.12
C GLU A 80 12.88 -15.47 18.60
N GLU A 81 13.67 -15.05 17.60
CA GLU A 81 13.54 -13.74 16.96
C GLU A 81 12.17 -13.58 16.27
N ILE A 82 11.72 -14.60 15.52
CA ILE A 82 10.39 -14.63 14.90
C ILE A 82 9.31 -14.48 15.96
N ARG A 83 9.40 -15.22 17.07
CA ARG A 83 8.44 -15.13 18.18
C ARG A 83 8.38 -13.72 18.77
N CYS A 84 9.53 -13.08 19.03
CA CYS A 84 9.58 -11.70 19.52
C CYS A 84 8.96 -10.71 18.51
N GLN A 85 9.20 -10.91 17.22
CA GLN A 85 8.61 -10.08 16.16
C GLN A 85 7.09 -10.29 16.07
N GLU A 86 6.59 -11.53 16.20
CA GLU A 86 5.15 -11.83 16.23
C GLU A 86 4.45 -11.15 17.42
N GLU A 87 5.05 -11.14 18.60
CA GLU A 87 4.50 -10.44 19.77
C GLU A 87 4.43 -8.93 19.56
N LYS A 88 5.46 -8.35 18.93
CA LYS A 88 5.47 -6.93 18.58
C LYS A 88 4.36 -6.62 17.57
N LEU A 89 4.22 -7.43 16.51
CA LEU A 89 3.16 -7.27 15.52
C LEU A 89 1.76 -7.39 16.13
N LYS A 90 1.55 -8.32 17.07
CA LYS A 90 0.28 -8.43 17.82
C LYS A 90 -0.03 -7.17 18.63
N LYS A 91 0.98 -6.58 19.27
CA LYS A 91 0.83 -5.33 20.02
C LYS A 91 0.51 -4.16 19.10
N ASP A 92 1.21 -4.05 17.97
CA ASP A 92 0.99 -3.00 16.99
C ASP A 92 -0.42 -3.12 16.38
N ALA A 93 -0.88 -4.35 16.08
CA ALA A 93 -2.24 -4.62 15.61
C ALA A 93 -3.32 -4.17 16.61
N LEU A 94 -3.15 -4.46 17.91
CA LEU A 94 -4.06 -3.98 18.96
C LEU A 94 -4.09 -2.45 19.07
N GLN A 95 -2.95 -1.79 18.82
CA GLN A 95 -2.89 -0.33 18.82
C GLN A 95 -3.61 0.25 17.60
N ILE A 96 -3.46 -0.37 16.42
CA ILE A 96 -4.18 0.01 15.20
C ILE A 96 -5.69 -0.11 15.43
N GLU A 97 -6.17 -1.25 15.91
CA GLU A 97 -7.60 -1.48 16.20
C GLU A 97 -8.15 -0.42 17.17
N LYS A 98 -7.38 -0.07 18.21
CA LYS A 98 -7.78 0.98 19.16
C LYS A 98 -7.88 2.36 18.50
N LEU A 99 -6.97 2.70 17.60
CA LEU A 99 -7.01 3.95 16.85
C LEU A 99 -8.17 3.97 15.84
N GLU A 100 -8.46 2.85 15.19
CA GLU A 100 -9.58 2.71 14.26
C GLU A 100 -10.93 2.97 14.95
N ASN A 101 -11.12 2.42 16.16
CA ASN A 101 -12.32 2.68 16.96
C ASN A 101 -12.50 4.16 17.28
N VAL A 102 -11.44 4.84 17.74
CA VAL A 102 -11.48 6.29 18.04
C VAL A 102 -11.75 7.09 16.75
N ASN A 103 -11.16 6.69 15.62
CA ASN A 103 -11.38 7.35 14.35
C ASN A 103 -12.85 7.19 13.88
N LEU A 104 -13.45 6.02 14.09
CA LEU A 104 -14.86 5.79 13.77
C LEU A 104 -15.79 6.65 14.64
N ASP A 105 -15.50 6.76 15.94
CA ASP A 105 -16.26 7.62 16.86
C ASP A 105 -16.22 9.09 16.43
N LEU A 106 -15.02 9.61 16.12
CA LEU A 106 -14.84 10.98 15.62
C LEU A 106 -15.53 11.19 14.27
N GLN A 107 -15.49 10.19 13.38
CA GLN A 107 -16.19 10.26 12.11
C GLN A 107 -17.71 10.34 12.29
N CYS A 108 -18.27 9.59 13.24
CA CYS A 108 -19.70 9.69 13.59
C CYS A 108 -20.07 11.07 14.12
N GLU A 109 -19.23 11.65 14.98
CA GLU A 109 -19.43 13.00 15.52
C GLU A 109 -19.40 14.07 14.40
N ILE A 110 -18.44 13.97 13.48
CA ILE A 110 -18.35 14.87 12.33
C ILE A 110 -19.59 14.78 11.44
N GLU A 111 -20.07 13.57 11.13
CA GLU A 111 -21.27 13.42 10.31
C GLU A 111 -22.54 13.93 11.02
N SER A 112 -22.63 13.79 12.34
CA SER A 112 -23.70 14.39 13.13
C SER A 112 -23.67 15.93 13.03
N LEU A 113 -22.50 16.54 13.22
CA LEU A 113 -22.34 17.99 13.14
C LEU A 113 -22.62 18.53 11.73
N LYS A 114 -22.27 17.79 10.68
CA LYS A 114 -22.63 18.14 9.30
C LYS A 114 -24.15 18.17 9.11
N LEU A 115 -24.86 17.19 9.65
CA LEU A 115 -26.32 17.14 9.57
C LEU A 115 -26.96 18.34 10.30
N ASP A 116 -26.47 18.68 11.49
CA ASP A 116 -26.92 19.84 12.25
C ASP A 116 -26.65 21.15 11.50
N LEU A 117 -25.46 21.29 10.89
CA LEU A 117 -25.10 22.46 10.08
C LEU A 117 -26.04 22.63 8.89
N THR A 118 -26.31 21.56 8.13
CA THR A 118 -27.25 21.63 6.99
C THR A 118 -28.67 21.99 7.44
N THR A 119 -29.08 21.53 8.62
CA THR A 119 -30.37 21.90 9.23
C THR A 119 -30.42 23.38 9.58
N LEU A 120 -29.33 23.93 10.14
CA LEU A 120 -29.23 25.36 10.45
C LEU A 120 -29.19 26.24 9.18
N GLU A 121 -28.47 25.81 8.15
CA GLU A 121 -28.41 26.49 6.85
C GLU A 121 -29.82 26.59 6.23
N GLN A 122 -30.60 25.52 6.25
CA GLN A 122 -31.98 25.55 5.75
C GLN A 122 -32.85 26.51 6.57
N ARG A 123 -32.73 26.52 7.90
CA ARG A 123 -33.50 27.44 8.75
C ARG A 123 -33.13 28.90 8.53
N LEU A 124 -31.87 29.19 8.25
CA LEU A 124 -31.42 30.54 7.89
C LEU A 124 -31.99 30.98 6.55
N PHE A 125 -32.00 30.08 5.56
CA PHE A 125 -32.62 30.34 4.26
C PHE A 125 -34.12 30.63 4.40
N ASP A 126 -34.83 29.81 5.19
CA ASP A 126 -36.26 30.00 5.45
C ASP A 126 -36.53 31.34 6.17
N ALA A 127 -35.70 31.69 7.17
CA ALA A 127 -35.81 32.95 7.89
C ALA A 127 -35.58 34.18 6.99
N ASP A 128 -34.61 34.11 6.07
CA ASP A 128 -34.37 35.20 5.10
C ASP A 128 -35.57 35.36 4.15
N SER A 129 -36.12 34.26 3.64
CA SER A 129 -37.33 34.29 2.79
C SER A 129 -38.53 34.91 3.52
N PHE A 130 -38.71 34.58 4.80
CA PHE A 130 -39.75 35.17 5.65
C PHE A 130 -39.50 36.67 5.86
N GLY A 131 -38.24 37.07 6.09
CA GLY A 131 -37.86 38.48 6.20
C GLY A 131 -38.19 39.29 4.95
N GLN A 132 -37.97 38.72 3.76
CA GLN A 132 -38.33 39.36 2.49
C GLN A 132 -39.85 39.55 2.36
N HIS A 133 -40.64 38.53 2.69
CA HIS A 133 -42.11 38.63 2.70
C HIS A 133 -42.61 39.69 3.69
N MET A 134 -42.07 39.70 4.91
CA MET A 134 -42.42 40.69 5.92
C MET A 134 -42.07 42.12 5.47
N SER A 135 -40.95 42.32 4.79
CA SER A 135 -40.58 43.62 4.22
C SER A 135 -41.55 44.07 3.13
N ALA A 136 -42.01 43.14 2.28
CA ALA A 136 -42.98 43.44 1.24
C ALA A 136 -44.34 43.83 1.84
N ASP A 137 -44.83 43.07 2.82
CA ASP A 137 -46.09 43.36 3.50
C ASP A 137 -46.03 44.69 4.26
N LYS A 138 -44.89 44.97 4.90
CA LYS A 138 -44.65 46.27 5.55
C LYS A 138 -44.75 47.43 4.54
N ALA A 139 -44.14 47.31 3.37
CA ALA A 139 -44.22 48.35 2.34
C ALA A 139 -45.66 48.55 1.84
N ILE A 140 -46.45 47.48 1.72
CA ILE A 140 -47.88 47.56 1.38
C ILE A 140 -48.65 48.30 2.47
N ALA A 141 -48.41 47.99 3.74
CA ALA A 141 -49.06 48.65 4.87
C ALA A 141 -48.71 50.15 4.94
N GLU A 142 -47.44 50.51 4.76
CA GLU A 142 -46.97 51.91 4.72
C GLU A 142 -47.59 52.71 3.56
N ASN A 143 -47.79 52.07 2.40
CA ASN A 143 -48.47 52.72 1.26
C ASN A 143 -49.94 53.02 1.57
N LYS A 144 -50.67 52.05 2.14
CA LYS A 144 -52.07 52.25 2.54
C LYS A 144 -52.20 53.32 3.62
N LEU A 145 -51.27 53.36 4.56
CA LEU A 145 -51.25 54.38 5.59
C LEU A 145 -51.11 55.78 4.97
N ARG A 146 -50.16 55.97 4.06
CA ARG A 146 -49.99 57.24 3.33
C ARG A 146 -51.23 57.63 2.52
N GLU A 147 -51.92 56.66 1.92
CA GLU A 147 -53.16 56.91 1.20
C GLU A 147 -54.28 57.39 2.13
N HIS A 148 -54.44 56.76 3.30
CA HIS A 148 -55.40 57.19 4.31
C HIS A 148 -55.05 58.57 4.91
N GLU A 149 -53.77 58.87 5.11
CA GLU A 149 -53.31 60.20 5.51
C GLU A 149 -53.70 61.28 4.48
N LEU A 150 -53.55 60.98 3.19
CA LEU A 150 -53.96 61.90 2.12
C LEU A 150 -55.48 62.11 2.11
N GLN A 151 -56.26 61.02 2.21
CA GLN A 151 -57.72 61.08 2.27
C GLN A 151 -58.21 61.91 3.47
N LEU A 152 -57.58 61.75 4.63
CA LEU A 152 -57.86 62.56 5.82
C LEU A 152 -57.55 64.04 5.57
N GLN A 153 -56.43 64.35 4.92
CA GLN A 153 -56.06 65.72 4.60
C GLN A 153 -57.05 66.38 3.61
N GLU A 154 -57.53 65.63 2.63
CA GLU A 154 -58.55 66.09 1.67
C GLU A 154 -59.92 66.29 2.33
N ALA A 155 -60.34 65.35 3.18
CA ALA A 155 -61.56 65.48 3.96
C ALA A 155 -61.52 66.71 4.88
N GLN A 156 -60.37 66.95 5.54
CA GLN A 156 -60.18 68.13 6.38
C GLN A 156 -60.32 69.43 5.58
N LYS A 157 -59.68 69.53 4.40
CA LYS A 157 -59.83 70.71 3.52
C LYS A 157 -61.30 70.94 3.12
N THR A 158 -62.04 69.86 2.88
CA THR A 158 -63.47 69.93 2.54
C THR A 158 -64.29 70.46 3.71
N ILE A 159 -64.01 69.98 4.93
CA ILE A 159 -64.64 70.47 6.15
C ILE A 159 -64.35 71.97 6.33
N ASP A 160 -63.09 72.39 6.18
CA ASP A 160 -62.69 73.79 6.33
C ASP A 160 -63.42 74.70 5.32
N GLN A 161 -63.56 74.26 4.08
CA GLN A 161 -64.33 74.95 3.03
C GLN A 161 -65.81 75.09 3.41
N LEU A 162 -66.45 73.99 3.83
CA LEU A 162 -67.86 73.99 4.25
C LEU A 162 -68.10 74.86 5.50
N VAL A 163 -67.13 74.92 6.42
CA VAL A 163 -67.18 75.81 7.59
C VAL A 163 -67.12 77.27 7.16
N LEU A 164 -66.29 77.61 6.16
CA LEU A 164 -66.21 78.96 5.61
C LEU A 164 -67.54 79.36 4.94
N GLU A 165 -68.08 78.50 4.09
CA GLU A 165 -69.38 78.72 3.44
C GLU A 165 -70.52 78.85 4.46
N ASN A 166 -70.53 78.03 5.52
CA ASN A 166 -71.50 78.16 6.62
C ASN A 166 -71.39 79.51 7.34
N LYS A 167 -70.18 80.04 7.54
CA LYS A 167 -69.98 81.37 8.11
C LYS A 167 -70.54 82.45 7.17
N GLU A 168 -70.31 82.35 5.87
CA GLU A 168 -70.82 83.28 4.87
C GLU A 168 -72.36 83.24 4.77
N LEU A 169 -72.96 82.05 4.79
CA LEU A 169 -74.41 81.88 4.82
C LEU A 169 -75.04 82.45 6.09
N LYS A 170 -74.38 82.31 7.25
CA LYS A 170 -74.78 82.98 8.49
C LYS A 170 -74.74 84.51 8.39
N HIS A 171 -73.89 85.09 7.54
CA HIS A 171 -73.85 86.53 7.27
C HIS A 171 -74.93 87.01 6.28
N LEU A 172 -75.37 86.15 5.34
CA LEU A 172 -76.45 86.44 4.37
C LEU A 172 -77.86 86.38 4.99
N PHE A 173 -78.02 85.72 6.14
CA PHE A 173 -79.23 85.79 6.97
C PHE A 173 -78.90 86.35 8.37
N PRO A 174 -78.86 87.68 8.54
CA PRO A 174 -78.77 88.27 9.87
C PRO A 174 -80.04 87.92 10.64
N ARG A 175 -79.89 87.26 11.79
CA ARG A 175 -80.99 87.07 12.76
C ARG A 175 -81.53 88.46 13.17
N GLY A 176 -82.67 88.83 12.60
CA GLY A 176 -83.56 89.92 13.03
C GLY A 176 -84.44 90.44 11.88
N ALA A 177 -85.77 90.36 11.88
CA ALA A 177 -86.69 90.45 13.01
C ALA A 177 -87.99 89.65 12.83
N ALA A 178 -88.57 89.32 13.99
CA ALA A 178 -89.74 88.50 14.24
C ALA A 178 -91.00 88.83 13.44
N ASN A 179 -91.78 87.79 13.11
CA ASN A 179 -93.23 87.85 13.15
C ASN A 179 -93.79 86.64 13.92
N LYS A 180 -94.62 86.98 14.92
CA LYS A 180 -95.19 86.12 15.94
C LYS A 180 -96.42 85.37 15.39
N SER A 181 -96.35 84.05 15.30
CA SER A 181 -97.54 83.18 15.43
C SER A 181 -97.14 81.70 15.51
N ALA A 182 -96.68 81.26 16.68
CA ALA A 182 -96.82 79.89 17.20
C ALA A 182 -96.10 79.82 18.55
N LEU A 183 -96.75 80.37 19.58
CA LEU A 183 -96.42 80.04 20.96
C LEU A 183 -96.66 78.55 21.13
N THR A 184 -95.56 77.79 21.24
CA THR A 184 -95.33 76.52 21.98
C THR A 184 -94.41 75.53 21.22
N SER A 185 -93.20 75.93 20.83
CA SER A 185 -92.12 74.94 20.64
C SER A 185 -90.69 75.49 20.77
N ASP A 186 -90.49 76.81 20.77
CA ASP A 186 -89.14 77.41 20.75
C ASP A 186 -88.37 77.29 22.07
N GLU A 187 -89.05 77.08 23.21
CA GLU A 187 -88.36 76.78 24.47
C GLU A 187 -87.86 75.32 24.54
N GLN A 188 -88.21 74.47 23.56
CA GLN A 188 -87.61 73.14 23.37
C GLN A 188 -86.49 73.15 22.31
N LEU A 189 -86.41 74.16 21.44
CA LEU A 189 -85.40 74.23 20.38
C LEU A 189 -84.14 74.94 20.85
N GLU A 190 -84.25 76.02 21.62
CA GLU A 190 -83.08 76.73 22.18
C GLU A 190 -82.45 75.93 23.35
N LYS A 191 -83.26 75.18 24.11
CA LYS A 191 -82.80 74.18 25.09
C LYS A 191 -82.22 72.90 24.48
N THR A 192 -82.56 72.54 23.24
CA THR A 192 -81.91 71.41 22.55
C THR A 192 -80.63 71.86 21.86
N ILE A 193 -80.56 73.07 21.31
CA ILE A 193 -79.33 73.61 20.71
C ILE A 193 -78.27 73.91 21.78
N GLU A 194 -78.61 74.53 22.92
CA GLU A 194 -77.65 74.69 24.04
C GLU A 194 -77.29 73.36 24.74
N LYS A 195 -78.13 72.31 24.64
CA LYS A 195 -77.78 70.95 25.10
C LYS A 195 -76.90 70.19 24.12
N ILE A 196 -77.02 70.45 22.81
CA ILE A 196 -76.21 69.81 21.76
C ILE A 196 -74.83 70.48 21.68
N ASP A 197 -74.76 71.82 21.75
CA ASP A 197 -73.49 72.58 21.74
C ASP A 197 -72.70 72.51 23.06
N GLY A 198 -73.25 71.96 24.14
CA GLY A 198 -72.51 71.73 25.39
C GLY A 198 -71.97 70.30 25.53
N GLN A 199 -72.69 69.31 25.00
CA GLN A 199 -72.36 67.89 25.15
C GLN A 199 -71.35 67.38 24.12
N ASP A 200 -71.28 67.99 22.92
CA ASP A 200 -70.35 67.54 21.87
C ASP A 200 -68.91 68.05 22.08
N TYR A 201 -68.68 69.25 22.63
CA TYR A 201 -67.32 69.76 22.87
C TYR A 201 -66.62 69.11 24.08
N GLU A 202 -67.37 68.74 25.13
CA GLU A 202 -66.82 67.94 26.24
C GLU A 202 -66.49 66.50 25.80
N ARG A 203 -67.35 65.91 24.95
CA ARG A 203 -67.12 64.58 24.39
C ARG A 203 -65.93 64.58 23.43
N ASP A 204 -65.83 65.54 22.54
CA ASP A 204 -64.73 65.67 21.58
C ASP A 204 -63.40 66.03 22.26
N GLY A 205 -63.42 66.91 23.28
CA GLY A 205 -62.26 67.22 24.11
C GLY A 205 -61.74 65.98 24.86
N ALA A 206 -62.64 65.17 25.45
CA ALA A 206 -62.27 63.92 26.10
C ALA A 206 -61.75 62.85 25.12
N ILE A 207 -62.19 62.88 23.85
CA ILE A 207 -61.67 62.00 22.79
C ILE A 207 -60.27 62.45 22.36
N LEU A 208 -60.05 63.75 22.17
CA LEU A 208 -58.74 64.34 21.86
C LEU A 208 -57.71 64.07 22.96
N GLU A 209 -58.08 64.21 24.23
CA GLU A 209 -57.18 63.92 25.35
C GLU A 209 -56.81 62.43 25.43
N LYS A 210 -57.76 61.53 25.13
CA LYS A 210 -57.49 60.08 25.03
C LYS A 210 -56.62 59.75 23.82
N MET A 211 -56.78 60.44 22.69
CA MET A 211 -55.90 60.28 21.52
C MET A 211 -54.50 60.82 21.80
N ALA A 212 -54.38 61.96 22.49
CA ALA A 212 -53.09 62.52 22.90
C ALA A 212 -52.34 61.58 23.85
N LYS A 213 -53.00 61.08 24.90
CA LYS A 213 -52.41 60.08 25.82
C LYS A 213 -51.98 58.81 25.09
N ARG A 214 -52.80 58.30 24.17
CA ARG A 214 -52.46 57.12 23.37
C ARG A 214 -51.29 57.38 22.40
N SER A 215 -51.19 58.59 21.86
CA SER A 215 -50.07 59.04 21.03
C SER A 215 -48.77 59.08 21.84
N GLU A 216 -48.83 59.66 23.04
CA GLU A 216 -47.69 59.76 23.96
C GLU A 216 -47.23 58.37 24.44
N GLU A 217 -48.17 57.48 24.79
CA GLU A 217 -47.89 56.07 25.09
C GLU A 217 -47.25 55.33 23.90
N SER A 218 -47.70 55.61 22.67
CA SER A 218 -47.13 55.01 21.47
C SER A 218 -45.71 55.52 21.17
N GLU A 219 -45.42 56.80 21.42
CA GLU A 219 -44.07 57.35 21.31
C GLU A 219 -43.10 56.71 22.31
N LEU A 220 -43.54 56.53 23.56
CA LEU A 220 -42.73 55.86 24.59
C LEU A 220 -42.44 54.40 24.21
N LEU A 221 -43.42 53.68 23.69
CA LEU A 221 -43.22 52.31 23.20
C LEU A 221 -42.26 52.26 22.01
N ILE A 222 -42.35 53.22 21.08
CA ILE A 222 -41.43 53.33 19.94
C ILE A 222 -39.99 53.57 20.42
N GLU A 223 -39.78 54.45 21.41
CA GLU A 223 -38.44 54.68 21.94
C GLU A 223 -37.90 53.46 22.69
N GLN A 224 -38.73 52.76 23.46
CA GLN A 224 -38.31 51.52 24.11
C GLN A 224 -37.91 50.45 23.08
N LEU A 225 -38.69 50.25 22.02
CA LEU A 225 -38.36 49.30 20.94
C LEU A 225 -37.10 49.69 20.17
N LYS A 226 -36.83 51.00 20.01
CA LYS A 226 -35.57 51.47 19.41
C LYS A 226 -34.37 51.15 20.29
N GLU A 227 -34.51 51.30 21.61
CA GLU A 227 -33.46 50.94 22.56
C GLU A 227 -33.18 49.43 22.53
N GLU A 228 -34.23 48.61 22.63
CA GLU A 228 -34.12 47.14 22.54
C GLU A 228 -33.49 46.72 21.21
N LEU A 229 -33.85 47.37 20.09
CA LEU A 229 -33.23 47.09 18.79
C LEU A 229 -31.74 47.45 18.77
N ARG A 230 -31.33 48.55 19.41
CA ARG A 230 -29.90 48.92 19.52
C ARG A 230 -29.13 47.93 20.37
N GLU A 231 -29.70 47.48 21.49
CA GLU A 231 -29.09 46.52 22.39
C GLU A 231 -28.94 45.14 21.73
N GLN A 232 -29.99 44.64 21.07
CA GLN A 232 -29.94 43.39 20.31
C GLN A 232 -28.93 43.45 19.17
N LYS A 233 -28.82 44.60 18.49
CA LYS A 233 -27.82 44.80 17.43
C LYS A 233 -26.39 44.81 17.99
N LEU A 234 -26.18 45.40 19.17
CA LEU A 234 -24.88 45.40 19.84
C LEU A 234 -24.51 43.98 20.25
N LYS A 235 -25.42 43.25 20.89
CA LYS A 235 -25.20 41.86 21.30
C LYS A 235 -24.89 40.95 20.11
N ALA A 236 -25.66 41.04 19.03
CA ALA A 236 -25.40 40.26 17.82
C ALA A 236 -24.03 40.58 17.18
N LYS A 237 -23.52 41.80 17.38
CA LYS A 237 -22.18 42.19 16.92
C LYS A 237 -21.09 41.58 17.80
N GLU A 238 -21.26 41.59 19.12
CA GLU A 238 -20.35 40.94 20.07
C GLU A 238 -20.30 39.41 19.84
N ASP A 239 -21.47 38.76 19.73
CA ASP A 239 -21.56 37.32 19.45
C ASP A 239 -20.87 36.95 18.12
N ALA A 240 -20.97 37.81 17.09
CA ALA A 240 -20.29 37.60 15.82
C ALA A 240 -18.76 37.80 15.90
N GLU A 241 -18.29 38.72 16.75
CA GLU A 241 -16.86 38.92 17.00
C GLU A 241 -16.26 37.75 17.77
N ASP A 242 -16.96 37.26 18.81
CA ASP A 242 -16.57 36.08 19.59
C ASP A 242 -16.48 34.84 18.69
N LEU A 243 -17.50 34.57 17.86
CA LEU A 243 -17.47 33.46 16.91
C LEU A 243 -16.30 33.58 15.92
N THR A 244 -16.02 34.80 15.44
CA THR A 244 -14.90 35.03 14.52
C THR A 244 -13.56 34.72 15.20
N GLN A 245 -13.42 35.05 16.48
CA GLN A 245 -12.23 34.73 17.26
C GLN A 245 -12.09 33.21 17.46
N GLU A 246 -13.14 32.51 17.88
CA GLU A 246 -13.11 31.05 18.03
C GLU A 246 -12.76 30.34 16.72
N MET A 247 -13.34 30.80 15.60
CA MET A 247 -13.00 30.28 14.26
C MET A 247 -11.52 30.51 13.92
N ALA A 248 -10.95 31.65 14.31
CA ALA A 248 -9.53 31.92 14.09
C ALA A 248 -8.63 31.01 14.94
N GLU A 249 -8.97 30.81 16.21
CA GLU A 249 -8.24 29.92 17.12
C GLU A 249 -8.24 28.47 16.61
N LEU A 250 -9.41 27.97 16.18
CA LEU A 250 -9.52 26.65 15.56
C LEU A 250 -8.68 26.52 14.28
N ARG A 251 -8.67 27.56 13.42
CA ARG A 251 -7.83 27.57 12.21
C ARG A 251 -6.34 27.48 12.55
N TYR A 252 -5.88 28.20 13.58
CA TYR A 252 -4.49 28.12 14.03
C TYR A 252 -4.15 26.73 14.58
N GLN A 253 -5.04 26.12 15.37
CA GLN A 253 -4.84 24.76 15.88
C GLN A 253 -4.76 23.73 14.74
N ILE A 254 -5.70 23.76 13.80
CA ILE A 254 -5.71 22.87 12.63
C ILE A 254 -4.42 23.05 11.81
N THR A 255 -4.01 24.31 11.58
CA THR A 255 -2.77 24.60 10.83
C THR A 255 -1.55 24.04 11.55
N GLY A 256 -1.46 24.19 12.87
CA GLY A 256 -0.38 23.60 13.67
C GLY A 256 -0.33 22.07 13.57
N MET A 257 -1.48 21.40 13.70
CA MET A 257 -1.57 19.95 13.54
C MET A 257 -1.16 19.49 12.13
N LEU A 258 -1.56 20.23 11.08
CA LEU A 258 -1.17 19.93 9.71
C LEU A 258 0.35 20.07 9.51
N GLU A 259 0.98 21.11 10.05
CA GLU A 259 2.43 21.29 9.98
C GLU A 259 3.20 20.16 10.66
N GLU A 260 2.71 19.67 11.81
CA GLU A 260 3.28 18.51 12.50
C GLU A 260 3.16 17.23 11.67
N GLU A 261 2.00 17.01 11.05
CA GLU A 261 1.78 15.86 10.15
C GLU A 261 2.68 15.93 8.91
N TYR A 262 2.86 17.11 8.30
CA TYR A 262 3.81 17.28 7.20
C TYR A 262 5.25 16.91 7.63
N LYS A 263 5.68 17.32 8.82
CA LYS A 263 7.00 16.96 9.37
C LYS A 263 7.11 15.46 9.60
N ARG A 264 6.11 14.82 10.22
CA ARG A 264 6.10 13.37 10.44
C ARG A 264 6.17 12.59 9.13
N ARG A 265 5.35 12.95 8.14
CA ARG A 265 5.35 12.32 6.81
C ARG A 265 6.69 12.46 6.11
N SER A 266 7.30 13.64 6.15
CA SER A 266 8.63 13.87 5.57
C SER A 266 9.70 12.98 6.22
N CYS A 267 9.70 12.83 7.55
CA CYS A 267 10.62 11.93 8.24
C CYS A 267 10.43 10.46 7.84
N ILE A 268 9.18 10.00 7.75
CA ILE A 268 8.86 8.62 7.34
C ILE A 268 9.29 8.37 5.90
N GLU A 269 8.99 9.29 4.99
CA GLU A 269 9.37 9.20 3.58
C GLU A 269 10.90 9.14 3.43
N GLN A 270 11.62 9.99 4.15
CA GLN A 270 13.09 9.98 4.12
C GLN A 270 13.67 8.68 4.67
N ALA A 271 13.11 8.13 5.74
CA ALA A 271 13.52 6.83 6.28
C ALA A 271 13.23 5.68 5.31
N ALA A 272 12.07 5.70 4.65
CA ALA A 272 11.70 4.70 3.65
C ALA A 272 12.65 4.74 2.44
N ILE A 273 12.98 5.94 1.94
CA ILE A 273 13.95 6.11 0.84
C ILE A 273 15.32 5.56 1.25
N GLN A 274 15.79 5.84 2.47
CA GLN A 274 17.06 5.32 2.96
C GLN A 274 17.08 3.79 3.01
N GLN A 275 16.01 3.16 3.51
CA GLN A 275 15.89 1.70 3.55
C GLN A 275 15.88 1.09 2.14
N ILE A 276 15.15 1.69 1.19
CA ILE A 276 15.14 1.24 -0.21
C ILE A 276 16.55 1.30 -0.79
N GLN A 277 17.28 2.41 -0.60
CA GLN A 277 18.65 2.56 -1.10
C GLN A 277 19.61 1.52 -0.50
N GLU A 278 19.47 1.20 0.78
CA GLU A 278 20.27 0.17 1.44
C GLU A 278 19.99 -1.23 0.86
N LEU A 279 18.72 -1.56 0.66
CA LEU A 279 18.30 -2.82 0.04
C LEU A 279 18.78 -2.92 -1.41
N GLU A 280 18.65 -1.85 -2.20
CA GLU A 280 19.15 -1.79 -3.59
C GLU A 280 20.67 -1.99 -3.66
N ALA A 281 21.42 -1.40 -2.72
CA ALA A 281 22.86 -1.59 -2.62
C ALA A 281 23.22 -3.04 -2.26
N GLN A 282 22.45 -3.67 -1.36
CA GLN A 282 22.63 -5.07 -0.98
C GLN A 282 22.33 -6.02 -2.15
N VAL A 283 21.20 -5.83 -2.83
CA VAL A 283 20.83 -6.60 -4.04
C VAL A 283 21.92 -6.46 -5.10
N SER A 284 22.41 -5.24 -5.35
CA SER A 284 23.49 -4.98 -6.31
C SER A 284 24.81 -5.68 -5.93
N LYS A 285 25.08 -5.84 -4.62
CA LYS A 285 26.27 -6.56 -4.12
C LYS A 285 26.13 -8.07 -4.33
N GLU A 286 24.97 -8.64 -4.03
CA GLU A 286 24.71 -10.06 -4.23
C GLU A 286 24.67 -10.42 -5.72
N GLN A 287 24.09 -9.57 -6.57
CA GLN A 287 24.11 -9.75 -8.03
C GLN A 287 25.54 -9.82 -8.57
N ARG A 288 26.44 -8.95 -8.09
CA ARG A 288 27.87 -9.00 -8.46
C ARG A 288 28.55 -10.29 -8.00
N LYS A 289 28.26 -10.76 -6.79
CA LYS A 289 28.80 -12.04 -6.28
C LYS A 289 28.32 -13.21 -7.15
N LEU A 290 27.02 -13.27 -7.46
CA LEU A 290 26.42 -14.30 -8.30
C LEU A 290 27.02 -14.29 -9.71
N SER A 291 27.13 -13.11 -10.33
CA SER A 291 27.80 -12.91 -11.62
C SER A 291 29.22 -13.48 -11.60
N SER A 292 30.00 -13.17 -10.56
CA SER A 292 31.36 -13.68 -10.41
C SER A 292 31.41 -15.20 -10.27
N ALA A 293 30.45 -15.80 -9.55
CA ALA A 293 30.36 -17.23 -9.33
C ALA A 293 29.97 -17.97 -10.62
N LEU A 294 29.01 -17.44 -11.37
CA LEU A 294 28.60 -17.97 -12.68
C LEU A 294 29.76 -17.96 -13.67
N ARG A 295 30.56 -16.88 -13.69
CA ARG A 295 31.77 -16.83 -14.53
C ARG A 295 32.77 -17.92 -14.16
N ARG A 296 33.08 -18.10 -12.87
CA ARG A 296 33.97 -19.16 -12.39
C ARG A 296 33.45 -20.56 -12.76
N LEU A 297 32.14 -20.78 -12.65
CA LEU A 297 31.51 -22.05 -13.04
C LEU A 297 31.66 -22.31 -14.53
N ARG A 298 31.43 -21.29 -15.37
CA ARG A 298 31.61 -21.39 -16.82
C ARG A 298 33.06 -21.72 -17.19
N GLU A 299 34.03 -21.03 -16.59
CA GLU A 299 35.47 -21.29 -16.80
C GLU A 299 35.85 -22.72 -16.38
N SER A 300 35.35 -23.18 -15.23
CA SER A 300 35.56 -24.55 -14.77
C SER A 300 34.95 -25.59 -15.71
N HIS A 301 33.76 -25.33 -16.25
CA HIS A 301 33.11 -26.22 -17.23
C HIS A 301 33.90 -26.27 -18.54
N GLU A 302 34.40 -25.14 -19.03
CA GLU A 302 35.24 -25.10 -20.23
C GLU A 302 36.56 -25.86 -20.04
N LEU A 303 37.20 -25.70 -18.87
CA LEU A 303 38.42 -26.44 -18.54
C LEU A 303 38.17 -27.96 -18.45
N ALA A 304 37.10 -28.37 -17.77
CA ALA A 304 36.71 -29.77 -17.67
C ALA A 304 36.39 -30.37 -19.05
N HIS A 305 35.74 -29.59 -19.93
CA HIS A 305 35.49 -29.99 -21.30
C HIS A 305 36.80 -30.19 -22.09
N LYS A 306 37.74 -29.25 -22.00
CA LYS A 306 39.08 -29.37 -22.62
C LYS A 306 39.82 -30.61 -22.12
N GLN A 307 39.83 -30.85 -20.81
CA GLN A 307 40.44 -32.04 -20.21
C GLN A 307 39.77 -33.34 -20.69
N SER A 308 38.44 -33.37 -20.77
CA SER A 308 37.69 -34.52 -21.29
C SER A 308 38.04 -34.83 -22.76
N MET A 309 38.14 -33.79 -23.59
CA MET A 309 38.56 -33.94 -24.99
C MET A 309 39.98 -34.45 -25.11
N GLU A 310 40.89 -33.99 -24.26
CA GLU A 310 42.27 -34.49 -24.25
C GLU A 310 42.37 -35.94 -23.77
N ILE A 311 41.65 -36.31 -22.70
CA ILE A 311 41.55 -37.71 -22.24
C ILE A 311 41.01 -38.60 -23.36
N LYS A 312 39.99 -38.14 -24.10
CA LYS A 312 39.46 -38.88 -25.26
C LYS A 312 40.52 -39.08 -26.34
N ARG A 313 41.27 -38.03 -26.71
CA ARG A 313 42.36 -38.12 -27.69
C ARG A 313 43.48 -39.08 -27.25
N LEU A 314 43.88 -39.02 -25.98
CA LEU A 314 44.89 -39.90 -25.41
C LEU A 314 44.40 -41.35 -25.39
N LYS A 315 43.13 -41.58 -25.02
CA LYS A 315 42.49 -42.90 -25.05
C LYS A 315 42.44 -43.48 -26.46
N ASP A 316 42.05 -42.69 -27.45
CA ASP A 316 42.00 -43.12 -28.85
C ASP A 316 43.41 -43.45 -29.37
N SER A 317 44.42 -42.66 -28.99
CA SER A 317 45.82 -42.89 -29.36
C SER A 317 46.39 -44.16 -28.72
N LEU A 318 46.10 -44.40 -27.44
CA LEU A 318 46.46 -45.63 -26.75
C LEU A 318 45.75 -46.85 -27.38
N GLY A 319 44.48 -46.70 -27.76
CA GLY A 319 43.71 -47.73 -28.46
C GLY A 319 44.33 -48.11 -29.81
N ARG A 320 44.80 -47.12 -30.59
CA ARG A 320 45.56 -47.37 -31.83
C ARG A 320 46.86 -48.10 -31.55
N PHE A 321 47.64 -47.65 -30.55
CA PHE A 321 48.91 -48.30 -30.19
C PHE A 321 48.71 -49.76 -29.74
N ASN A 322 47.69 -50.02 -28.91
CA ASN A 322 47.37 -51.38 -28.46
C ASN A 322 46.86 -52.25 -29.62
N SER A 323 46.12 -51.68 -30.58
CA SER A 323 45.71 -52.39 -31.79
C SER A 323 46.91 -52.76 -32.66
N ALA A 324 47.89 -51.85 -32.81
CA ALA A 324 49.14 -52.11 -33.52
C ALA A 324 50.01 -53.18 -32.83
N LEU A 325 50.00 -53.26 -31.50
CA LEU A 325 50.69 -54.33 -30.76
C LEU A 325 49.99 -55.69 -30.91
N ASN A 326 48.65 -55.71 -30.97
CA ASN A 326 47.87 -56.94 -31.14
C ASN A 326 47.83 -57.43 -32.59
N LEU A 327 47.98 -56.55 -33.58
CA LEU A 327 48.39 -56.92 -34.93
C LEU A 327 49.86 -57.34 -34.87
N ARG A 328 50.11 -58.59 -34.53
CA ARG A 328 51.42 -59.23 -34.64
C ARG A 328 51.80 -59.41 -36.13
N THR A 329 51.89 -58.33 -36.90
CA THR A 329 52.48 -58.35 -38.24
C THR A 329 53.98 -58.45 -38.07
N VAL A 330 54.45 -59.70 -37.95
CA VAL A 330 55.86 -60.04 -38.12
C VAL A 330 56.25 -59.56 -39.52
N CYS A 331 57.07 -58.51 -39.57
CA CYS A 331 57.73 -58.06 -40.78
C CYS A 331 58.43 -59.27 -41.41
N ARG A 332 57.97 -59.73 -42.59
CA ARG A 332 58.58 -60.87 -43.30
C ARG A 332 60.01 -60.61 -43.78
N SER A 333 60.53 -59.38 -43.61
CA SER A 333 61.83 -58.93 -44.09
C SER A 333 62.81 -58.43 -43.01
N CYS A 334 62.43 -58.37 -41.71
CA CYS A 334 63.40 -58.27 -40.61
C CYS A 334 62.95 -59.10 -39.39
N SER A 335 63.91 -59.76 -38.72
CA SER A 335 63.71 -60.48 -37.46
C SER A 335 63.60 -59.56 -36.22
N CYS A 336 63.56 -58.24 -36.43
CA CYS A 336 63.80 -57.24 -35.41
C CYS A 336 62.54 -56.73 -34.69
N GLY A 337 61.33 -57.13 -35.10
CA GLY A 337 60.06 -56.80 -34.42
C GLY A 337 59.67 -55.31 -34.40
N PHE A 338 60.60 -54.40 -34.69
CA PHE A 338 60.44 -52.95 -34.59
C PHE A 338 59.91 -52.29 -35.87
N CYS A 339 60.09 -52.92 -37.04
CA CYS A 339 59.77 -52.30 -38.33
C CYS A 339 58.26 -52.16 -38.62
N ALA A 340 57.40 -52.95 -37.97
CA ALA A 340 55.95 -52.83 -38.15
C ALA A 340 55.37 -51.57 -37.48
N MET A 341 55.96 -51.10 -36.37
CA MET A 341 55.47 -49.93 -35.63
C MET A 341 55.74 -48.59 -36.34
N LEU A 342 56.82 -48.48 -37.12
CA LEU A 342 57.21 -47.23 -37.78
C LEU A 342 56.37 -46.90 -39.02
N ILE A 343 55.78 -47.90 -39.67
CA ILE A 343 54.99 -47.68 -40.91
C ILE A 343 53.61 -47.09 -40.60
N GLU A 344 52.95 -47.51 -39.51
CA GLU A 344 51.63 -46.97 -39.17
C GLU A 344 51.67 -45.58 -38.52
N LEU A 345 52.77 -45.22 -37.85
CA LEU A 345 52.93 -43.87 -37.26
C LEU A 345 53.21 -42.78 -38.29
N SER A 346 53.64 -43.13 -39.52
CA SER A 346 53.96 -42.16 -40.58
C SER A 346 52.72 -41.62 -41.32
N ASN A 347 51.54 -42.23 -41.16
CA ASN A 347 50.33 -41.86 -41.92
C ASN A 347 49.26 -41.13 -41.08
N CYS A 348 49.60 -40.54 -39.94
CA CYS A 348 48.68 -39.68 -39.20
C CYS A 348 48.88 -38.21 -39.56
N SER A 349 48.32 -37.80 -40.71
CA SER A 349 48.07 -36.39 -40.98
C SER A 349 46.94 -35.91 -40.07
N VAL A 350 47.21 -34.87 -39.29
CA VAL A 350 46.21 -34.18 -38.46
C VAL A 350 45.29 -33.42 -39.40
N GLU A 351 44.06 -33.91 -39.59
CA GLU A 351 42.96 -33.06 -40.07
C GLU A 351 42.19 -32.56 -38.84
N GLU A 352 42.24 -31.26 -38.61
CA GLU A 352 41.29 -30.54 -37.75
C GLU A 352 39.88 -30.67 -38.34
N PRO A 353 38.85 -31.01 -37.55
CA PRO A 353 37.49 -30.77 -37.98
C PRO A 353 37.22 -29.27 -37.85
N VAL A 354 37.09 -28.61 -39.00
CA VAL A 354 36.42 -27.32 -39.14
C VAL A 354 34.97 -27.52 -38.70
N GLY A 355 34.68 -27.14 -37.45
CA GLY A 355 33.32 -27.02 -36.95
C GLY A 355 32.76 -25.67 -37.33
N ASP A 356 31.77 -25.66 -38.19
CA ASP A 356 30.96 -24.51 -38.60
C ASP A 356 30.56 -23.65 -37.39
N ILE A 357 31.07 -22.42 -37.36
CA ILE A 357 30.48 -21.32 -36.61
C ILE A 357 29.33 -20.80 -37.49
N SER A 358 28.11 -21.23 -37.17
CA SER A 358 26.91 -20.48 -37.51
C SER A 358 26.10 -20.26 -36.23
N SER A 359 26.59 -19.32 -35.43
CA SER A 359 25.81 -18.65 -34.40
C SER A 359 25.22 -17.39 -35.02
N ASN A 360 23.99 -17.48 -35.51
CA ASN A 360 23.14 -16.31 -35.60
C ASN A 360 22.76 -15.91 -34.17
N GLU A 361 23.43 -14.89 -33.66
CA GLU A 361 22.88 -14.07 -32.59
C GLU A 361 21.74 -13.25 -33.18
N GLU A 362 20.53 -13.49 -32.70
CA GLU A 362 19.51 -12.44 -32.64
C GLU A 362 19.34 -11.98 -31.18
N PRO A 363 19.02 -10.69 -30.97
CA PRO A 363 19.05 -10.06 -29.66
C PRO A 363 17.81 -10.47 -28.85
N MET A 364 18.03 -10.99 -27.65
CA MET A 364 16.99 -11.15 -26.64
C MET A 364 16.40 -9.78 -26.27
N THR A 365 15.22 -9.47 -26.79
CA THR A 365 14.29 -8.50 -26.19
C THR A 365 13.73 -9.10 -24.90
N PRO A 366 13.82 -8.42 -23.73
CA PRO A 366 13.14 -8.85 -22.53
C PRO A 366 11.70 -8.33 -22.55
N GLN A 367 10.79 -9.06 -23.21
CA GLN A 367 9.35 -8.92 -22.98
C GLN A 367 8.80 -10.25 -22.49
N SER A 368 8.90 -10.46 -21.18
CA SER A 368 8.11 -11.44 -20.43
C SER A 368 8.04 -10.96 -19.00
N GLN A 369 7.34 -9.85 -18.79
CA GLN A 369 6.82 -9.47 -17.48
C GLN A 369 5.71 -10.47 -17.16
N ALA A 370 6.09 -11.63 -16.63
CA ALA A 370 5.15 -12.54 -16.01
C ALA A 370 4.61 -11.85 -14.76
N LEU A 371 3.45 -11.23 -14.92
CA LEU A 371 2.63 -10.68 -13.87
C LEU A 371 2.22 -11.87 -12.98
N LEU A 372 2.95 -12.07 -11.88
CA LEU A 372 2.50 -12.92 -10.78
C LEU A 372 1.36 -12.17 -10.08
N GLU A 373 0.17 -12.30 -10.63
CA GLU A 373 -1.09 -11.93 -9.99
C GLU A 373 -1.26 -12.85 -8.78
N TRP A 374 -0.96 -12.33 -7.59
CA TRP A 374 -1.35 -12.96 -6.34
C TRP A 374 -2.87 -12.84 -6.20
N ARG A 375 -3.59 -13.95 -6.39
CA ARG A 375 -4.96 -14.10 -5.89
C ARG A 375 -4.93 -14.67 -4.47
N PRO A 376 -5.67 -14.10 -3.51
CA PRO A 376 -6.04 -14.84 -2.32
C PRO A 376 -7.00 -15.96 -2.71
N ASP A 377 -6.81 -17.15 -2.14
CA ASP A 377 -7.82 -18.21 -2.17
C ASP A 377 -9.07 -17.71 -1.44
N GLU A 378 -10.18 -17.60 -2.17
CA GLU A 378 -11.49 -17.53 -1.56
C GLU A 378 -11.86 -18.91 -1.04
N THR A 379 -11.75 -19.10 0.28
CA THR A 379 -12.47 -20.18 0.95
C THR A 379 -13.94 -19.82 0.96
N SER A 380 -14.65 -20.32 -0.04
CA SER A 380 -16.10 -20.42 -0.07
C SER A 380 -16.61 -21.10 1.19
N ASP A 381 -17.68 -20.51 1.71
CA ASP A 381 -18.50 -20.96 2.83
C ASP A 381 -18.85 -22.45 2.82
N GLY A 382 -18.95 -22.99 4.03
CA GLY A 382 -19.65 -24.21 4.34
C GLY A 382 -20.30 -24.07 5.72
N GLU A 383 -21.50 -23.49 5.74
CA GLU A 383 -22.44 -23.53 6.87
C GLU A 383 -22.61 -24.95 7.42
N ALA A 384 -22.59 -25.11 8.75
CA ALA A 384 -23.44 -26.05 9.47
C ALA A 384 -23.40 -25.79 10.98
N GLY A 385 -24.54 -25.40 11.56
CA GLY A 385 -24.91 -25.67 12.96
C GLY A 385 -24.87 -24.49 13.91
#